data_AF-A0A4R7SQZ4-F1
#
_entry.id   AF-A0A4R7SQZ4-F1
#
_cell.length_a   1.000
_cell.length_b   1.000
_cell.length_c   1.000
_cell.angle_alpha   90.00
_cell.angle_beta   90.00
_cell.angle_gamma   90.00
#
_symmetry.space_group_name_H-M   'P 1'
#
loop_
_entity.id
_entity.type
_entity.pdbx_description
1 polymer ?
#
loop_
_entity_poly.entity_id
_entity_poly.type
_entity_poly.pdbx_seq_one_letter_code
_entity_poly.pdbx_strand_id
1 'polypeptide(L)'
;MRHLPSLCAFTAILVLLSVPAHAQKEDPPSSSLPSKATNDSGPVPGIVISKSPDFENIYVSSPSIAILPDGTYIASHNWAGKTDLARTTAILSSKDKGNTWTTLADFPFLWANVFVHKGDLYILGILKPVADSKEDFSCYAIRKSTDGGRTWTQPTDSKNGLLRADAHYHTAPCSVVIHNGRLWRALETIMSKEEVRTLKLKNTKWGHFFRAHMSSAPIDSDLLDASNWTVSEPFDYDFENWMGNGFLEGNAVVSPDGKVVNILRCASEGRDKAIILDCSEDGKKLISRGKASQIDFPGGAVKFTVRYDERSKTYWSLATQQMDPMAGRNYLVLTSSKDLIYWEQRCVLLRHHDWKYHSFQYVDWAFDGDDIIYVSRTAWDYAHNAHDANYMTFHRAKNFRDLSSKDDSPWLGQNIMKRHETKDFIIDGTFTEVGKLSNGASSFSNRSYAWNHVPAKYEGWNYILTPGGELDSIRITPKTDATLYMISQFTAKISGWQRTKDFLHYSDPNNAKAGIFTRKIEKGPRLDIHQPGFIGGILIWKA
;
A
#
# COMPACT_ATOMS: atom_id res chain seq x y z
N MET A 1 -26.43 65.54 20.05
CA MET A 1 -27.78 65.70 20.65
C MET A 1 -28.64 64.56 20.08
N ARG A 2 -28.88 63.50 20.88
CA ARG A 2 -30.18 63.19 21.52
C ARG A 2 -31.26 62.89 20.46
N HIS A 3 -31.86 61.70 20.33
CA HIS A 3 -32.45 60.84 21.37
C HIS A 3 -32.69 59.39 20.84
N LEU A 4 -32.44 58.39 21.69
CA LEU A 4 -33.30 57.18 21.84
C LEU A 4 -34.53 57.56 22.69
N PRO A 5 -35.70 56.88 22.62
CA PRO A 5 -35.88 55.47 23.03
C PRO A 5 -36.93 54.67 22.22
N SER A 6 -37.06 53.34 22.32
CA SER A 6 -38.04 52.69 23.21
C SER A 6 -37.96 51.16 23.10
N LEU A 7 -38.01 50.51 24.26
CA LEU A 7 -38.37 49.11 24.49
C LEU A 7 -39.82 48.84 24.04
N CYS A 8 -40.14 47.61 23.62
CA CYS A 8 -41.32 46.88 24.11
C CYS A 8 -41.36 45.42 23.63
N ALA A 9 -41.73 44.56 24.57
CA ALA A 9 -41.90 43.12 24.46
C ALA A 9 -43.02 42.73 23.50
N PHE A 10 -42.94 41.52 22.93
CA PHE A 10 -44.11 40.84 22.41
C PHE A 10 -44.18 39.38 22.88
N THR A 11 -45.26 39.16 23.63
CA THR A 11 -45.85 37.93 24.10
C THR A 11 -46.38 37.10 22.94
N ALA A 12 -46.34 35.78 23.09
CA ALA A 12 -46.88 34.79 22.18
C ALA A 12 -48.41 34.90 21.99
N ILE A 13 -48.87 34.70 20.75
CA ILE A 13 -50.22 34.23 20.46
C ILE A 13 -50.13 33.06 19.45
N LEU A 14 -50.76 31.98 19.88
CA LEU A 14 -50.97 30.69 19.23
C LEU A 14 -51.82 30.85 17.95
N VAL A 15 -51.40 30.26 16.83
CA VAL A 15 -52.31 29.90 15.74
C VAL A 15 -52.13 28.41 15.48
N LEU A 16 -53.18 27.67 15.84
CA LEU A 16 -53.41 26.27 15.49
C LEU A 16 -53.53 26.12 13.98
N LEU A 17 -52.63 25.35 13.38
CA LEU A 17 -52.89 24.69 12.11
C LEU A 17 -52.60 23.19 12.26
N SER A 18 -53.62 22.45 11.84
CA SER A 18 -53.84 21.02 11.89
C SER A 18 -52.72 20.15 11.32
N VAL A 19 -52.46 19.08 12.06
CA VAL A 19 -51.59 17.93 11.79
C VAL A 19 -52.06 17.15 10.55
N PRO A 20 -51.17 16.82 9.60
CA PRO A 20 -51.26 15.59 8.84
C PRO A 20 -50.50 14.47 9.57
N ALA A 21 -51.18 13.34 9.72
CA ALA A 21 -50.73 12.15 10.41
C ALA A 21 -49.33 11.69 9.98
N HIS A 22 -48.54 11.30 10.98
CA HIS A 22 -47.32 10.53 10.82
C HIS A 22 -47.64 9.24 10.05
N ALA A 23 -47.21 9.16 8.79
CA ALA A 23 -46.87 7.86 8.23
C ALA A 23 -45.56 7.44 8.90
N GLN A 24 -45.65 6.51 9.85
CA GLN A 24 -44.49 5.72 10.26
C GLN A 24 -43.90 5.12 8.98
N LYS A 25 -42.74 5.64 8.56
CA LYS A 25 -41.84 4.83 7.74
C LYS A 25 -41.36 3.74 8.68
N GLU A 26 -41.88 2.53 8.49
CA GLU A 26 -41.23 1.33 9.00
C GLU A 26 -39.75 1.44 8.66
N ASP A 27 -38.91 1.41 9.69
CA ASP A 27 -37.48 1.22 9.49
C ASP A 27 -37.31 -0.04 8.61
N PRO A 28 -36.50 0.02 7.55
CA PRO A 28 -36.17 -1.20 6.83
C PRO A 28 -35.64 -2.20 7.87
N PRO A 29 -36.09 -3.47 7.85
CA PRO A 29 -35.64 -4.45 8.83
C PRO A 29 -34.12 -4.38 8.83
N SER A 30 -33.55 -4.19 10.02
CA SER A 30 -32.11 -4.19 10.22
C SER A 30 -31.57 -5.41 9.49
N SER A 31 -30.97 -5.20 8.32
CA SER A 31 -30.22 -6.24 7.68
C SER A 31 -29.05 -6.41 8.61
N SER A 32 -29.18 -7.38 9.52
CA SER A 32 -28.06 -7.96 10.21
C SER A 32 -27.03 -8.20 9.12
N LEU A 33 -25.96 -7.39 9.15
CA LEU A 33 -24.78 -7.63 8.34
C LEU A 33 -24.52 -9.13 8.46
N PRO A 34 -24.33 -9.86 7.35
CA PRO A 34 -23.90 -11.24 7.48
C PRO A 34 -22.71 -11.18 8.43
N SER A 35 -22.80 -11.91 9.54
CA SER A 35 -21.71 -12.00 10.52
C SER A 35 -20.44 -12.15 9.71
N LYS A 36 -19.56 -11.13 9.70
CA LYS A 36 -18.22 -11.30 9.11
C LYS A 36 -17.72 -12.58 9.74
N ALA A 37 -17.62 -13.65 8.94
CA ALA A 37 -17.25 -14.96 9.42
C ALA A 37 -16.07 -14.74 10.36
N THR A 38 -16.18 -15.26 11.57
CA THR A 38 -15.05 -15.31 12.51
C THR A 38 -13.97 -16.12 11.81
N ASN A 39 -13.13 -15.44 11.02
CA ASN A 39 -11.99 -16.07 10.38
C ASN A 39 -11.02 -16.36 11.51
N ASP A 40 -10.91 -17.64 11.82
CA ASP A 40 -9.99 -18.22 12.79
C ASP A 40 -8.56 -18.18 12.20
N SER A 41 -8.07 -16.98 11.85
CA SER A 41 -6.76 -16.76 11.22
C SER A 41 -5.60 -16.99 12.20
N GLY A 42 -5.91 -17.22 13.48
CA GLY A 42 -4.95 -17.31 14.57
C GLY A 42 -4.53 -15.94 15.11
N PRO A 43 -3.56 -15.90 16.05
CA PRO A 43 -3.09 -14.65 16.63
C PRO A 43 -2.38 -13.80 15.57
N VAL A 44 -2.49 -12.46 15.72
CA VAL A 44 -1.71 -11.50 14.92
C VAL A 44 -0.22 -11.84 15.07
N PRO A 45 0.55 -12.00 13.97
CA PRO A 45 1.95 -12.38 14.05
C PRO A 45 2.79 -11.23 14.63
N GLY A 46 3.78 -11.60 15.45
CA GLY A 46 4.67 -10.67 16.14
C GLY A 46 4.06 -10.07 17.41
N ILE A 47 4.70 -9.03 17.94
CA ILE A 47 4.21 -8.29 19.10
C ILE A 47 3.41 -7.08 18.61
N VAL A 48 2.14 -6.96 19.02
CA VAL A 48 1.31 -5.81 18.66
C VAL A 48 1.83 -4.56 19.38
N ILE A 49 2.33 -3.58 18.63
CA ILE A 49 2.74 -2.27 19.14
C ILE A 49 1.51 -1.35 19.27
N SER A 50 0.68 -1.34 18.24
CA SER A 50 -0.48 -0.45 18.12
C SER A 50 -1.62 -1.14 17.38
N LYS A 51 -2.85 -0.84 17.80
CA LYS A 51 -4.09 -1.35 17.22
C LYS A 51 -4.98 -0.17 16.88
N SER A 52 -5.57 -0.19 15.69
CA SER A 52 -6.53 0.83 15.29
C SER A 52 -7.71 0.88 16.26
N PRO A 53 -8.11 2.09 16.71
CA PRO A 53 -9.30 2.26 17.55
C PRO A 53 -10.61 2.06 16.76
N ASP A 54 -10.58 2.20 15.44
CA ASP A 54 -11.71 1.97 14.53
C ASP A 54 -11.16 1.47 13.20
N PHE A 55 -11.16 0.14 12.99
CA PHE A 55 -10.60 -0.48 11.81
C PHE A 55 -11.36 -0.18 10.50
N GLU A 56 -12.55 0.41 10.57
CA GLU A 56 -13.34 0.75 9.37
C GLU A 56 -13.00 2.14 8.84
N ASN A 57 -12.51 3.05 9.68
CA ASN A 57 -12.28 4.45 9.30
C ASN A 57 -10.87 4.97 9.63
N ILE A 58 -10.13 4.28 10.50
CA ILE A 58 -8.82 4.68 10.98
C ILE A 58 -7.83 3.54 10.77
N TYR A 59 -6.70 3.83 10.15
CA TYR A 59 -5.73 2.83 9.76
C TYR A 59 -4.35 3.18 10.29
N VAL A 60 -3.58 2.17 10.69
CA VAL A 60 -2.15 2.33 10.95
C VAL A 60 -1.46 2.61 9.61
N SER A 61 -0.52 3.55 9.58
CA SER A 61 0.25 3.91 8.38
C SER A 61 1.70 4.27 8.71
N SER A 62 2.60 4.08 7.73
CA SER A 62 3.98 4.56 7.73
C SER A 62 4.76 4.28 9.02
N PRO A 63 4.90 3.00 9.41
CA PRO A 63 5.70 2.62 10.56
C PRO A 63 7.19 2.92 10.34
N SER A 64 7.89 3.33 11.40
CA SER A 64 9.34 3.52 11.42
C SER A 64 9.94 3.04 12.74
N ILE A 65 11.22 2.65 12.74
CA ILE A 65 11.92 2.18 13.95
C ILE A 65 13.38 2.68 14.00
N ALA A 66 13.83 3.04 15.19
CA ALA A 66 15.21 3.38 15.50
C ALA A 66 15.62 2.81 16.88
N ILE A 67 16.93 2.70 17.11
CA ILE A 67 17.52 2.27 18.38
C ILE A 67 18.33 3.44 18.94
N LEU A 68 18.01 3.89 20.14
CA LEU A 68 18.76 4.92 20.87
C LEU A 68 20.11 4.38 21.37
N PRO A 69 21.10 5.24 21.66
CA PRO A 69 22.41 4.79 22.16
C PRO A 69 22.35 3.98 23.46
N ASP A 70 21.33 4.20 24.29
CA ASP A 70 21.10 3.45 25.53
C ASP A 70 20.44 2.07 25.30
N GLY A 71 20.15 1.71 24.04
CA GLY A 71 19.51 0.46 23.65
C GLY A 71 17.99 0.49 23.64
N THR A 72 17.36 1.62 24.02
CA THR A 72 15.90 1.80 23.95
C THR A 72 15.46 1.81 22.49
N TYR A 73 14.39 1.06 22.18
CA TYR A 73 13.78 1.10 20.85
C TYR A 73 12.74 2.18 20.78
N ILE A 74 12.74 2.92 19.67
CA ILE A 74 11.73 3.92 19.35
C ILE A 74 11.03 3.49 18.07
N ALA A 75 9.70 3.42 18.12
CA ALA A 75 8.87 3.17 16.96
C ALA A 75 7.93 4.36 16.75
N SER A 76 7.56 4.61 15.50
CA SER A 76 6.54 5.61 15.16
C SER A 76 5.60 5.07 14.11
N HIS A 77 4.37 5.58 14.10
CA HIS A 77 3.45 5.42 12.96
C HIS A 77 2.47 6.59 12.94
N ASN A 78 1.97 6.93 11.76
CA ASN A 78 0.83 7.84 11.66
C ASN A 78 -0.48 7.08 11.54
N TRP A 79 -1.57 7.74 11.89
CA TRP A 79 -2.90 7.27 11.56
C TRP A 79 -3.25 7.77 10.15
N ALA A 80 -3.98 6.97 9.39
CA ALA A 80 -4.60 7.33 8.12
C ALA A 80 -6.12 7.17 8.23
N GLY A 81 -6.88 7.71 7.28
CA GLY A 81 -8.35 7.73 7.35
C GLY A 81 -8.93 9.12 7.10
N LYS A 82 -10.21 9.28 7.39
CA LYS A 82 -10.95 10.56 7.23
C LYS A 82 -11.38 11.13 8.58
N THR A 83 -10.47 11.09 9.55
CA THR A 83 -10.68 11.59 10.92
C THR A 83 -9.57 12.56 11.29
N ASP A 84 -9.76 13.37 12.34
CA ASP A 84 -8.69 14.26 12.81
C ASP A 84 -7.47 13.50 13.33
N LEU A 85 -7.70 12.31 13.90
CA LEU A 85 -6.63 11.41 14.33
C LEU A 85 -5.72 11.03 13.15
N ALA A 86 -6.27 10.89 11.93
CA ALA A 86 -5.56 10.54 10.70
C ALA A 86 -4.51 11.55 10.21
N ARG A 87 -4.22 12.59 11.00
CA ARG A 87 -3.16 13.58 10.74
C ARG A 87 -2.03 13.53 11.77
N THR A 88 -2.07 12.57 12.70
CA THR A 88 -1.13 12.49 13.82
C THR A 88 -0.19 11.30 13.70
N THR A 89 1.04 11.48 14.17
CA THR A 89 2.05 10.44 14.37
C THR A 89 2.20 10.16 15.86
N ALA A 90 2.11 8.90 16.25
CA ALA A 90 2.44 8.43 17.59
C ALA A 90 3.92 8.00 17.66
N ILE A 91 4.57 8.29 18.79
CA ILE A 91 5.91 7.83 19.17
C ILE A 91 5.77 6.85 20.31
N LEU A 92 6.36 5.67 20.17
CA LEU A 92 6.31 4.60 21.16
C LEU A 92 7.73 4.15 21.50
N SER A 93 7.94 3.70 22.73
CA SER A 93 9.23 3.17 23.18
C SER A 93 9.12 1.79 23.77
N SER A 94 10.21 1.02 23.65
CA SER A 94 10.41 -0.26 24.32
C SER A 94 11.80 -0.30 24.96
N LYS A 95 11.85 -0.69 26.23
CA LYS A 95 13.09 -0.85 27.01
C LYS A 95 13.49 -2.31 27.22
N ASP A 96 12.66 -3.24 26.75
CA ASP A 96 12.80 -4.68 26.96
C ASP A 96 12.95 -5.42 25.62
N LYS A 97 13.67 -4.80 24.68
CA LYS A 97 13.99 -5.36 23.36
C LYS A 97 12.76 -5.70 22.49
N GLY A 98 11.68 -4.93 22.65
CA GLY A 98 10.47 -4.99 21.82
C GLY A 98 9.35 -5.87 22.38
N ASN A 99 9.47 -6.37 23.62
CA ASN A 99 8.46 -7.22 24.24
C ASN A 99 7.26 -6.41 24.73
N THR A 100 7.49 -5.22 25.29
CA THR A 100 6.43 -4.28 25.70
C THR A 100 6.71 -2.89 25.15
N TRP A 101 5.63 -2.16 24.86
CA TRP A 101 5.67 -0.84 24.23
C TRP A 101 4.83 0.17 25.03
N THR A 102 5.31 1.40 25.11
CA THR A 102 4.61 2.52 25.77
C THR A 102 4.63 3.75 24.88
N THR A 103 3.46 4.36 24.67
CA THR A 103 3.34 5.64 23.95
C THR A 103 4.01 6.76 24.75
N LEU A 104 4.85 7.54 24.09
CA LEU A 104 5.57 8.68 24.67
C LEU A 104 4.96 10.03 24.28
N ALA A 105 4.56 10.16 23.02
CA ALA A 105 4.07 11.41 22.46
C ALA A 105 3.24 11.15 21.20
N ASP A 106 2.41 12.12 20.83
CA ASP A 106 1.74 12.19 19.53
C ASP A 106 1.63 13.65 19.07
N PHE A 107 1.60 13.85 17.75
CA PHE A 107 1.57 15.19 17.15
C PHE A 107 1.25 15.17 15.66
N PRO A 108 0.79 16.30 15.06
CA PRO A 108 0.53 16.39 13.63
C PRO A 108 1.79 16.21 12.79
N PHE A 109 1.89 15.09 12.09
CA PHE A 109 2.99 14.73 11.22
C PHE A 109 2.63 13.46 10.46
N LEU A 110 3.05 13.35 9.21
CA LEU A 110 2.67 12.25 8.32
C LEU A 110 3.88 11.66 7.61
N TRP A 111 3.78 10.37 7.32
CA TRP A 111 4.69 9.65 6.43
C TRP A 111 6.19 9.77 6.79
N ALA A 112 6.48 9.80 8.10
CA ALA A 112 7.78 10.22 8.59
C ALA A 112 8.71 9.07 9.00
N ASN A 113 10.01 9.26 8.79
CA ASN A 113 11.05 8.36 9.28
C ASN A 113 11.62 8.87 10.61
N VAL A 114 11.75 7.99 11.60
CA VAL A 114 12.48 8.26 12.84
C VAL A 114 13.91 7.74 12.72
N PHE A 115 14.90 8.54 13.14
CA PHE A 115 16.31 8.14 13.12
C PHE A 115 17.09 8.84 14.24
N VAL A 116 18.25 8.29 14.57
CA VAL A 116 19.16 8.85 15.58
C VAL A 116 20.33 9.51 14.89
N HIS A 117 20.68 10.72 15.33
CA HIS A 117 21.87 11.42 14.87
C HIS A 117 22.56 12.08 16.07
N LYS A 118 23.85 11.76 16.28
CA LYS A 118 24.66 12.26 17.42
C LYS A 118 24.00 12.11 18.79
N GLY A 119 23.28 11.01 19.00
CA GLY A 119 22.60 10.68 20.25
C GLY A 119 21.21 11.30 20.40
N ASP A 120 20.86 12.30 19.59
CA ASP A 120 19.54 12.89 19.57
C ASP A 120 18.63 12.14 18.59
N LEU A 121 17.33 12.18 18.87
CA LEU A 121 16.30 11.56 18.06
C LEU A 121 15.68 12.60 17.11
N TYR A 122 15.53 12.23 15.85
CA TYR A 122 14.92 13.06 14.82
C TYR A 122 13.77 12.33 14.15
N ILE A 123 12.78 13.09 13.70
CA ILE A 123 11.71 12.60 12.85
C ILE A 123 11.52 13.56 11.67
N LEU A 124 11.55 13.01 10.45
CA LEU A 124 11.60 13.75 9.19
C LEU A 124 10.50 13.23 8.27
N GLY A 125 9.63 14.13 7.81
CA GLY A 125 8.41 13.74 7.10
C GLY A 125 7.59 14.95 6.65
N ILE A 126 6.27 14.75 6.58
CA ILE A 126 5.34 15.74 6.06
C ILE A 126 4.54 16.40 7.18
N LEU A 127 4.62 17.72 7.24
CA LEU A 127 3.73 18.54 8.05
C LEU A 127 2.57 19.03 7.18
N LYS A 128 1.33 18.78 7.61
CA LYS A 128 0.14 19.40 7.04
C LYS A 128 -0.37 20.50 7.99
N PRO A 129 -0.27 21.79 7.62
CA PRO A 129 -0.89 22.87 8.38
C PRO A 129 -2.42 22.69 8.46
N VAL A 130 -3.07 23.23 9.49
CA VAL A 130 -4.51 22.99 9.77
C VAL A 130 -5.44 23.55 8.68
N ALA A 131 -6.15 22.63 8.04
CA ALA A 131 -7.53 22.54 7.51
C ALA A 131 -8.32 23.71 6.84
N ASP A 132 -7.92 24.99 6.84
CA ASP A 132 -8.80 26.05 6.30
C ASP A 132 -8.51 26.47 4.84
N SER A 133 -7.48 25.92 4.20
CA SER A 133 -7.27 26.09 2.76
C SER A 133 -7.86 24.91 1.99
N LYS A 134 -8.64 25.20 0.95
CA LYS A 134 -9.10 24.23 -0.07
C LYS A 134 -7.96 23.54 -0.84
N GLU A 135 -6.71 23.84 -0.47
CA GLU A 135 -5.48 23.26 -0.99
C GLU A 135 -4.77 22.53 0.14
N ASP A 136 -4.59 21.23 -0.05
CA ASP A 136 -4.03 20.26 0.90
C ASP A 136 -2.50 20.46 0.97
N PHE A 137 -2.05 21.57 1.58
CA PHE A 137 -0.63 21.94 1.62
C PHE A 137 0.18 20.94 2.45
N SER A 138 1.31 20.47 1.91
CA SER A 138 2.13 19.40 2.50
C SER A 138 3.59 19.84 2.52
N CYS A 139 4.08 20.27 3.68
CA CYS A 139 5.44 20.78 3.88
C CYS A 139 6.41 19.65 4.18
N TYR A 140 7.65 19.78 3.72
CA TYR A 140 8.75 18.93 4.19
C TYR A 140 9.32 19.54 5.48
N ALA A 141 9.35 18.74 6.55
CA ALA A 141 9.70 19.23 7.87
C ALA A 141 10.47 18.18 8.69
N ILE A 142 11.18 18.64 9.72
CA ILE A 142 11.93 17.83 10.66
C ILE A 142 11.64 18.29 12.10
N ARG A 143 11.59 17.34 13.03
CA ARG A 143 11.52 17.59 14.47
C ARG A 143 12.67 16.89 15.17
N LYS A 144 13.06 17.43 16.32
CA LYS A 144 14.15 16.91 17.16
C LYS A 144 13.64 16.65 18.58
N SER A 145 14.14 15.58 19.20
CA SER A 145 13.97 15.26 20.61
C SER A 145 15.34 14.95 21.24
N THR A 146 15.57 15.50 22.42
CA THR A 146 16.80 15.32 23.21
C THR A 146 16.56 14.54 24.51
N ASP A 147 15.34 14.03 24.72
CA ASP A 147 14.90 13.38 25.97
C ASP A 147 14.33 11.95 25.71
N GLY A 148 14.78 11.32 24.63
CA GLY A 148 14.39 9.97 24.25
C GLY A 148 12.98 9.89 23.64
N GLY A 149 12.50 10.96 23.01
CA GLY A 149 11.23 10.98 22.28
C GLY A 149 10.01 11.41 23.09
N ARG A 150 10.19 11.95 24.31
CA ARG A 150 9.08 12.43 25.17
C ARG A 150 8.61 13.81 24.74
N THR A 151 9.54 14.71 24.44
CA THR A 151 9.25 16.06 23.94
C THR A 151 9.94 16.29 22.60
N TRP A 152 9.33 17.15 21.78
CA TRP A 152 9.76 17.37 20.39
C TRP A 152 9.62 18.85 20.00
N THR A 153 10.60 19.36 19.25
CA THR A 153 10.52 20.70 18.65
C THR A 153 9.33 20.83 17.69
N GLN A 154 8.76 22.02 17.55
CA GLN A 154 7.66 22.27 16.60
C GLN A 154 8.20 22.93 15.33
N PRO A 155 7.89 22.41 14.12
CA PRO A 155 8.29 23.05 12.87
C PRO A 155 7.52 24.35 12.63
N THR A 156 8.08 25.50 13.01
CA THR A 156 7.39 26.80 12.89
C THR A 156 7.82 27.60 11.67
N ASP A 157 9.08 27.51 11.30
CA ASP A 157 9.71 28.34 10.26
C ASP A 157 11.02 27.72 9.78
N SER A 158 11.70 28.40 8.84
CA SER A 158 12.92 27.92 8.19
C SER A 158 14.14 27.81 9.10
N LYS A 159 14.10 28.37 10.32
CA LYS A 159 15.14 28.22 11.35
C LYS A 159 14.77 27.22 12.43
N ASN A 160 13.54 26.73 12.40
CA ASN A 160 13.03 25.80 13.39
C ASN A 160 12.17 24.75 12.71
N GLY A 161 12.80 23.86 11.94
CA GLY A 161 12.26 22.58 11.48
C GLY A 161 11.38 22.60 10.22
N LEU A 162 10.92 23.75 9.73
CA LEU A 162 10.18 23.83 8.46
C LEU A 162 11.16 23.92 7.29
N LEU A 163 11.50 22.78 6.69
CA LEU A 163 12.57 22.69 5.70
C LEU A 163 12.16 23.21 4.32
N ARG A 164 10.95 22.88 3.87
CA ARG A 164 10.39 23.37 2.59
C ARG A 164 8.88 23.52 2.65
N ALA A 165 8.40 24.60 2.04
CA ALA A 165 6.99 24.98 1.94
C ALA A 165 6.71 25.70 0.60
N ASP A 166 7.45 25.34 -0.44
CA ASP A 166 7.38 25.90 -1.80
C ASP A 166 6.70 24.96 -2.82
N ALA A 167 6.38 23.73 -2.42
CA ALA A 167 5.68 22.72 -3.23
C ALA A 167 4.85 21.80 -2.33
N HIS A 168 4.07 20.88 -2.94
CA HIS A 168 3.44 19.78 -2.22
C HIS A 168 4.40 18.61 -2.12
N TYR A 169 4.85 18.30 -0.91
CA TYR A 169 5.80 17.24 -0.65
C TYR A 169 5.13 15.92 -0.27
N HIS A 170 5.79 14.82 -0.64
CA HIS A 170 5.46 13.45 -0.29
C HIS A 170 6.73 12.71 0.12
N THR A 171 6.58 11.72 0.99
CA THR A 171 7.62 10.74 1.32
C THR A 171 6.95 9.54 2.00
N ALA A 172 7.75 8.59 2.45
CA ALA A 172 7.38 7.54 3.41
C ALA A 172 8.61 7.22 4.27
N PRO A 173 8.53 6.39 5.31
CA PRO A 173 9.69 6.06 6.14
C PRO A 173 10.77 5.28 5.37
N CYS A 174 11.70 5.96 4.71
CA CYS A 174 12.76 5.34 3.90
C CYS A 174 14.14 5.61 4.47
N SER A 175 15.17 4.99 3.87
CA SER A 175 16.55 5.07 4.37
C SER A 175 17.07 6.51 4.49
N VAL A 176 17.71 6.78 5.62
CA VAL A 176 18.57 7.94 5.86
C VAL A 176 20.00 7.41 5.96
N VAL A 177 20.92 7.95 5.15
CA VAL A 177 22.31 7.49 5.13
C VAL A 177 23.27 8.64 5.38
N ILE A 178 24.32 8.38 6.15
CA ILE A 178 25.42 9.32 6.32
C ILE A 178 26.54 8.92 5.37
N HIS A 179 26.96 9.85 4.51
CA HIS A 179 28.05 9.64 3.56
C HIS A 179 28.72 10.97 3.22
N ASN A 180 30.06 10.98 3.16
CA ASN A 180 30.88 12.16 2.87
C ASN A 180 30.50 13.39 3.71
N GLY A 181 30.35 13.21 5.02
CA GLY A 181 30.05 14.29 5.97
C GLY A 181 28.63 14.86 5.85
N ARG A 182 27.73 14.18 5.13
CA ARG A 182 26.34 14.62 4.92
C ARG A 182 25.36 13.51 5.26
N LEU A 183 24.21 13.92 5.79
CA LEU A 183 23.02 13.09 5.90
C LEU A 183 22.25 13.20 4.59
N TRP A 184 21.83 12.08 4.01
CA TRP A 184 21.12 12.00 2.74
C TRP A 184 19.75 11.34 2.91
N ARG A 185 18.75 11.89 2.24
CA ARG A 185 17.37 11.43 2.28
C ARG A 185 16.62 11.79 1.00
N ALA A 186 15.98 10.81 0.37
CA ALA A 186 15.10 11.06 -0.78
C ALA A 186 13.72 11.58 -0.33
N LEU A 187 13.04 12.28 -1.23
CA LEU A 187 11.66 12.76 -1.07
C LEU A 187 11.04 12.98 -2.45
N GLU A 188 9.74 13.25 -2.49
CA GLU A 188 9.05 13.58 -3.72
C GLU A 188 8.30 14.90 -3.63
N THR A 189 8.13 15.57 -4.76
CA THR A 189 7.11 16.60 -4.95
C THR A 189 5.96 16.04 -5.79
N ILE A 190 4.77 16.63 -5.63
CA ILE A 190 3.57 16.28 -6.37
C ILE A 190 3.31 17.38 -7.41
N MET A 191 3.24 16.99 -8.68
CA MET A 191 2.84 17.87 -9.79
C MET A 191 1.44 18.43 -9.56
N SER A 192 1.28 19.71 -9.89
CA SER A 192 -0.02 20.37 -10.00
C SER A 192 -0.89 19.75 -11.10
N LYS A 193 -2.20 20.00 -11.05
CA LYS A 193 -3.13 19.57 -12.11
C LYS A 193 -2.75 20.13 -13.49
N GLU A 194 -2.12 21.30 -13.55
CA GLU A 194 -1.65 21.90 -14.79
C GLU A 194 -0.45 21.14 -15.34
N GLU A 195 0.57 20.89 -14.52
CA GLU A 195 1.75 20.11 -14.90
C GLU A 195 1.37 18.70 -15.36
N VAL A 196 0.45 18.02 -14.66
CA VAL A 196 -0.04 16.70 -15.08
C VAL A 196 -0.67 16.70 -16.48
N ARG A 197 -1.34 17.79 -16.90
CA ARG A 197 -1.90 17.90 -18.26
C ARG A 197 -0.81 17.98 -19.33
N THR A 198 0.37 18.48 -18.98
CA THR A 198 1.50 18.56 -19.91
C THR A 198 2.10 17.20 -20.26
N LEU A 199 1.87 16.17 -19.43
CA LEU A 199 2.35 14.80 -19.67
C LEU A 199 1.70 14.14 -20.91
N LYS A 200 0.61 14.70 -21.45
CA LYS A 200 -0.10 14.20 -22.65
C LYS A 200 -0.50 12.72 -22.57
N LEU A 201 -0.66 12.18 -21.36
CA LEU A 201 -1.08 10.80 -21.14
C LEU A 201 -2.58 10.67 -21.40
N LYS A 202 -2.98 9.62 -22.14
CA LYS A 202 -4.40 9.36 -22.47
C LYS A 202 -5.26 9.22 -21.21
N ASN A 203 -4.71 8.65 -20.14
CA ASN A 203 -5.34 8.52 -18.82
C ASN A 203 -4.27 8.73 -17.73
N THR A 204 -4.49 9.69 -16.84
CA THR A 204 -3.64 9.85 -15.65
C THR A 204 -3.97 8.76 -14.63
N LYS A 205 -2.96 8.05 -14.15
CA LYS A 205 -3.06 7.07 -13.08
C LYS A 205 -2.34 7.58 -11.84
N TRP A 206 -2.68 6.98 -10.70
CA TRP A 206 -1.99 7.24 -9.44
C TRP A 206 -0.51 6.84 -9.57
N GLY A 207 0.39 7.78 -9.30
CA GLY A 207 1.83 7.63 -9.47
C GLY A 207 2.44 8.58 -10.51
N HIS A 208 1.70 8.97 -11.56
CA HIS A 208 2.26 9.76 -12.68
C HIS A 208 2.74 11.16 -12.29
N PHE A 209 2.29 11.66 -11.15
CA PHE A 209 2.49 13.03 -10.71
C PHE A 209 3.58 13.18 -9.65
N PHE A 210 4.29 12.11 -9.27
CA PHE A 210 5.42 12.23 -8.35
C PHE A 210 6.70 12.58 -9.10
N ARG A 211 7.47 13.51 -8.54
CA ARG A 211 8.79 13.90 -9.02
C ARG A 211 9.80 13.63 -7.91
N ALA A 212 10.88 12.91 -8.21
CA ALA A 212 11.85 12.50 -7.20
C ALA A 212 12.83 13.63 -6.93
N HIS A 213 13.28 13.71 -5.67
CA HIS A 213 14.36 14.56 -5.23
C HIS A 213 15.32 13.78 -4.34
N MET A 214 16.56 14.25 -4.27
CA MET A 214 17.49 13.92 -3.19
C MET A 214 17.68 15.14 -2.30
N SER A 215 17.66 14.95 -0.99
CA SER A 215 17.93 15.99 -0.01
C SER A 215 19.11 15.62 0.87
N SER A 216 19.93 16.59 1.24
CA SER A 216 21.02 16.37 2.17
C SER A 216 21.38 17.59 3.00
N ALA A 217 21.98 17.36 4.17
CA ALA A 217 22.52 18.39 5.04
C ALA A 217 23.87 17.95 5.65
N PRO A 218 24.82 18.87 5.91
CA PRO A 218 26.04 18.53 6.65
C PRO A 218 25.72 17.96 8.04
N ILE A 219 26.40 16.89 8.45
CA ILE A 219 26.12 16.21 9.73
C ILE A 219 26.49 17.05 10.97
N ASP A 220 27.32 18.07 10.79
CA ASP A 220 27.74 19.00 11.85
C ASP A 220 26.91 20.29 11.89
N SER A 221 25.96 20.43 10.97
CA SER A 221 25.06 21.57 10.93
C SER A 221 23.84 21.39 11.83
N ASP A 222 23.13 22.49 12.11
CA ASP A 222 21.81 22.40 12.72
C ASP A 222 20.80 21.87 11.68
N LEU A 223 20.36 20.63 11.87
CA LEU A 223 19.39 19.98 10.99
C LEU A 223 18.00 20.66 11.03
N LEU A 224 17.69 21.49 12.03
CA LEU A 224 16.44 22.25 12.08
C LEU A 224 16.46 23.50 11.18
N ASP A 225 17.63 23.96 10.74
CA ASP A 225 17.78 25.13 9.89
C ASP A 225 17.75 24.73 8.40
N ALA A 226 16.68 25.14 7.70
CA ALA A 226 16.42 24.84 6.30
C ALA A 226 17.53 25.31 5.34
N SER A 227 18.33 26.30 5.74
CA SER A 227 19.45 26.80 4.93
C SER A 227 20.64 25.84 4.85
N ASN A 228 20.73 24.88 5.78
CA ASN A 228 21.72 23.80 5.75
C ASN A 228 21.33 22.66 4.80
N TRP A 229 20.08 22.62 4.33
CA TRP A 229 19.57 21.57 3.48
C TRP A 229 19.66 21.92 1.99
N THR A 230 20.37 21.07 1.25
CA THR A 230 20.36 21.02 -0.21
C THR A 230 19.26 20.07 -0.65
N VAL A 231 18.51 20.45 -1.68
CA VAL A 231 17.51 19.60 -2.34
C VAL A 231 17.81 19.65 -3.84
N SER A 232 17.82 18.50 -4.50
CA SER A 232 18.03 18.42 -5.93
C SER A 232 16.88 19.05 -6.71
N GLU A 233 17.12 19.34 -7.98
CA GLU A 233 16.03 19.57 -8.94
C GLU A 233 15.09 18.35 -8.99
N PRO A 234 13.79 18.55 -9.31
CA PRO A 234 12.86 17.45 -9.49
C PRO A 234 13.27 16.58 -10.68
N PHE A 235 13.15 15.27 -10.52
CA PHE A 235 13.30 14.30 -11.59
C PHE A 235 11.94 13.70 -11.93
N ASP A 236 11.60 13.63 -13.21
CA ASP A 236 10.33 13.10 -13.70
C ASP A 236 10.43 11.63 -14.09
N TYR A 237 9.33 10.90 -13.96
CA TYR A 237 9.28 9.52 -14.41
C TYR A 237 9.40 9.43 -15.94
N ASP A 238 10.29 8.55 -16.42
CA ASP A 238 10.47 8.28 -17.84
C ASP A 238 9.48 7.21 -18.34
N PHE A 239 8.34 7.67 -18.85
CA PHE A 239 7.27 6.81 -19.37
C PHE A 239 7.62 6.10 -20.68
N GLU A 240 8.70 6.50 -21.36
CA GLU A 240 9.14 5.86 -22.60
C GLU A 240 10.03 4.64 -22.30
N ASN A 241 10.89 4.77 -21.29
CA ASN A 241 11.89 3.75 -20.98
C ASN A 241 11.53 2.83 -19.82
N TRP A 242 10.59 3.21 -18.94
CA TRP A 242 10.28 2.45 -17.73
C TRP A 242 8.84 1.96 -17.65
N MET A 243 8.67 0.70 -17.27
CA MET A 243 7.36 0.10 -17.03
C MET A 243 6.75 0.56 -15.71
N GLY A 244 5.48 0.95 -15.75
CA GLY A 244 4.71 1.30 -14.56
C GLY A 244 4.06 2.67 -14.68
N ASN A 245 3.37 3.07 -13.61
CA ASN A 245 2.62 4.32 -13.57
C ASN A 245 3.31 5.37 -12.69
N GLY A 246 4.64 5.37 -12.58
CA GLY A 246 5.40 6.32 -11.78
C GLY A 246 6.35 5.66 -10.77
N PHE A 247 7.12 6.48 -10.06
CA PHE A 247 7.94 6.06 -8.92
C PHE A 247 7.60 6.90 -7.68
N LEU A 248 8.02 6.46 -6.49
CA LEU A 248 7.96 7.23 -5.24
C LEU A 248 8.72 6.52 -4.10
N GLU A 249 8.71 7.12 -2.91
CA GLU A 249 9.22 6.54 -1.65
C GLU A 249 10.68 6.12 -1.75
N GLY A 250 11.51 7.04 -2.23
CA GLY A 250 12.91 6.80 -2.51
C GLY A 250 13.77 6.44 -1.30
N ASN A 251 14.81 5.63 -1.54
CA ASN A 251 15.82 5.23 -0.57
C ASN A 251 17.16 5.86 -0.96
N ALA A 252 17.72 6.70 -0.09
CA ALA A 252 19.10 7.15 -0.22
C ALA A 252 20.04 6.01 0.20
N VAL A 253 20.90 5.56 -0.71
CA VAL A 253 21.82 4.43 -0.49
C VAL A 253 23.18 4.78 -1.09
N VAL A 254 24.27 4.36 -0.45
CA VAL A 254 25.62 4.48 -1.02
C VAL A 254 25.88 3.25 -1.90
N SER A 255 26.14 3.44 -3.19
CA SER A 255 26.47 2.38 -4.13
C SER A 255 27.89 1.83 -3.91
N PRO A 256 28.23 0.66 -4.49
CA PRO A 256 29.56 0.06 -4.32
C PRO A 256 30.72 0.95 -4.79
N ASP A 257 30.48 1.85 -5.75
CA ASP A 257 31.45 2.83 -6.25
C ASP A 257 31.49 4.12 -5.40
N GLY A 258 30.82 4.14 -4.25
CA GLY A 258 30.88 5.25 -3.28
C GLY A 258 30.04 6.46 -3.66
N LYS A 259 29.06 6.31 -4.57
CA LYS A 259 28.12 7.39 -4.92
C LYS A 259 26.82 7.25 -4.14
N VAL A 260 26.09 8.35 -3.98
CA VAL A 260 24.73 8.29 -3.44
C VAL A 260 23.77 8.03 -4.59
N VAL A 261 22.90 7.04 -4.42
CA VAL A 261 21.82 6.70 -5.35
C VAL A 261 20.47 6.83 -4.65
N ASN A 262 19.42 7.03 -5.44
CA ASN A 262 18.04 6.97 -5.01
C ASN A 262 17.36 5.72 -5.59
N ILE A 263 16.95 4.78 -4.73
CA ILE A 263 16.20 3.58 -5.14
C ILE A 263 14.73 3.75 -4.76
N LEU A 264 13.87 3.89 -5.76
CA LEU A 264 12.45 4.20 -5.61
C LEU A 264 11.58 3.01 -5.99
N ARG A 265 10.42 2.91 -5.37
CA ARG A 265 9.44 1.89 -5.72
C ARG A 265 8.71 2.27 -7.02
N CYS A 266 8.33 1.29 -7.83
CA CYS A 266 7.53 1.50 -9.05
C CYS A 266 6.02 1.37 -8.77
N ALA A 267 5.24 2.43 -8.98
CA ALA A 267 3.81 2.42 -8.75
C ALA A 267 3.06 1.66 -9.86
N SER A 268 2.47 0.50 -9.53
CA SER A 268 1.52 -0.29 -10.35
C SER A 268 2.00 -0.70 -11.77
N GLU A 269 1.61 -1.89 -12.22
CA GLU A 269 2.17 -2.60 -13.40
C GLU A 269 3.66 -2.99 -13.29
N GLY A 270 4.51 -2.17 -12.65
CA GLY A 270 5.92 -2.49 -12.35
C GLY A 270 6.14 -3.47 -11.19
N ARG A 271 5.29 -4.50 -11.07
CA ARG A 271 5.38 -5.51 -9.99
C ARG A 271 6.80 -6.05 -9.88
N ASP A 272 7.33 -6.08 -8.66
CA ASP A 272 8.71 -6.48 -8.35
C ASP A 272 9.80 -5.76 -9.19
N LYS A 273 9.56 -4.48 -9.53
CA LYS A 273 10.56 -3.57 -10.13
C LYS A 273 10.79 -2.35 -9.25
N ALA A 274 12.01 -1.83 -9.26
CA ALA A 274 12.36 -0.55 -8.66
C ALA A 274 13.08 0.36 -9.69
N ILE A 275 13.15 1.67 -9.40
CA ILE A 275 13.95 2.63 -10.17
C ILE A 275 15.18 3.01 -9.36
N ILE A 276 16.38 2.89 -9.93
CA ILE A 276 17.63 3.42 -9.39
C ILE A 276 18.07 4.66 -10.19
N LEU A 277 18.27 5.77 -9.49
CA LEU A 277 18.78 7.03 -10.03
C LEU A 277 20.09 7.38 -9.34
N ASP A 278 21.07 7.84 -10.10
CA ASP A 278 22.31 8.38 -9.53
C ASP A 278 22.06 9.78 -8.98
N CYS A 279 22.73 10.17 -7.90
CA CYS A 279 22.77 11.54 -7.43
C CYS A 279 24.10 12.19 -7.82
N SER A 280 24.06 13.42 -8.33
CA SER A 280 25.29 14.18 -8.57
C SER A 280 26.06 14.44 -7.27
N GLU A 281 27.39 14.57 -7.36
CA GLU A 281 28.25 14.75 -6.18
C GLU A 281 27.88 15.98 -5.34
N ASP A 282 27.41 17.05 -5.98
CA ASP A 282 26.92 18.27 -5.32
C ASP A 282 25.51 18.13 -4.71
N GLY A 283 24.87 16.97 -4.89
CA GLY A 283 23.52 16.68 -4.40
C GLY A 283 22.40 17.42 -5.12
N LYS A 284 22.67 18.10 -6.26
CA LYS A 284 21.71 18.98 -6.92
C LYS A 284 20.91 18.33 -8.05
N LYS A 285 21.29 17.15 -8.52
CA LYS A 285 20.61 16.46 -9.62
C LYS A 285 20.46 14.97 -9.35
N LEU A 286 19.36 14.42 -9.83
CA LEU A 286 19.20 12.99 -10.05
C LEU A 286 19.43 12.68 -11.54
N ILE A 287 20.02 11.53 -11.82
CA ILE A 287 20.48 11.15 -13.16
C ILE A 287 19.97 9.74 -13.47
N SER A 288 19.30 9.60 -14.62
CA SER A 288 18.82 8.31 -15.14
C SER A 288 19.92 7.58 -15.90
N ARG A 289 19.91 6.26 -15.79
CA ARG A 289 20.73 5.31 -16.56
C ARG A 289 19.96 4.80 -17.80
N GLY A 290 18.93 5.53 -18.24
CA GLY A 290 17.97 5.09 -19.25
C GLY A 290 17.22 3.85 -18.78
N LYS A 291 17.04 2.87 -19.66
CA LYS A 291 16.37 1.59 -19.32
C LYS A 291 17.04 0.85 -18.16
N ALA A 292 18.35 0.99 -17.98
CA ALA A 292 19.09 0.34 -16.89
C ALA A 292 18.77 0.92 -15.50
N SER A 293 18.05 2.04 -15.41
CA SER A 293 17.51 2.53 -14.14
C SER A 293 16.37 1.66 -13.61
N GLN A 294 15.66 0.90 -14.46
CA GLN A 294 14.63 -0.01 -13.98
C GLN A 294 15.24 -1.38 -13.68
N ILE A 295 15.25 -1.76 -12.40
CA ILE A 295 15.85 -3.02 -11.92
C ILE A 295 14.78 -4.00 -11.46
N ASP A 296 15.10 -5.29 -11.53
CA ASP A 296 14.36 -6.34 -10.84
C ASP A 296 14.60 -6.23 -9.33
N PHE A 297 13.52 -6.07 -8.57
CA PHE A 297 13.56 -5.90 -7.13
C PHE A 297 12.34 -6.57 -6.50
N PRO A 298 12.48 -7.70 -5.80
CA PRO A 298 11.37 -8.35 -5.13
C PRO A 298 10.64 -7.40 -4.17
N GLY A 299 9.36 -7.15 -4.42
CA GLY A 299 8.53 -6.20 -3.69
C GLY A 299 8.74 -4.73 -4.05
N GLY A 300 9.45 -4.44 -5.14
CA GLY A 300 9.79 -3.09 -5.58
C GLY A 300 8.59 -2.22 -5.98
N ALA A 301 7.38 -2.78 -6.08
CA ALA A 301 6.16 -2.02 -6.33
C ALA A 301 5.43 -1.56 -5.06
N VAL A 302 5.88 -2.02 -3.89
CA VAL A 302 5.41 -1.58 -2.57
C VAL A 302 6.54 -0.90 -1.80
N LYS A 303 6.23 -0.22 -0.69
CA LYS A 303 7.27 0.44 0.11
C LYS A 303 8.26 -0.59 0.65
N PHE A 304 9.54 -0.32 0.47
CA PHE A 304 10.65 -1.09 1.03
C PHE A 304 11.71 -0.15 1.61
N THR A 305 12.68 -0.72 2.34
CA THR A 305 13.83 0.04 2.84
C THR A 305 15.11 -0.73 2.67
N VAL A 306 16.12 -0.09 2.08
CA VAL A 306 17.44 -0.67 1.83
C VAL A 306 18.43 -0.16 2.87
N ARG A 307 19.22 -1.05 3.48
CA ARG A 307 20.36 -0.66 4.32
C ARG A 307 21.57 -1.55 4.02
N TYR A 308 22.76 -0.98 4.18
CA TYR A 308 24.02 -1.69 3.98
C TYR A 308 24.51 -2.30 5.31
N ASP A 309 24.89 -3.57 5.27
CA ASP A 309 25.53 -4.25 6.38
C ASP A 309 27.04 -4.30 6.17
N GLU A 310 27.77 -3.53 6.97
CA GLU A 310 29.23 -3.46 6.93
C GLU A 310 29.90 -4.80 7.22
N ARG A 311 29.27 -5.68 8.01
CA ARG A 311 29.85 -6.97 8.40
C ARG A 311 29.87 -7.95 7.23
N SER A 312 28.75 -8.12 6.53
CA SER A 312 28.64 -9.03 5.38
C SER A 312 29.04 -8.38 4.05
N LYS A 313 29.24 -7.05 4.03
CA LYS A 313 29.43 -6.26 2.81
C LYS A 313 28.31 -6.50 1.81
N THR A 314 27.07 -6.35 2.28
CA THR A 314 25.85 -6.70 1.54
C THR A 314 24.76 -5.67 1.85
N TYR A 315 23.98 -5.32 0.83
CA TYR A 315 22.74 -4.57 1.01
C TYR A 315 21.61 -5.52 1.34
N TRP A 316 20.77 -5.13 2.29
CA TRP A 316 19.61 -5.90 2.72
C TRP A 316 18.34 -5.08 2.55
N SER A 317 17.21 -5.75 2.33
CA SER A 317 15.89 -5.14 2.30
C SER A 317 14.83 -6.13 2.80
N LEU A 318 13.78 -5.59 3.42
CA LEU A 318 12.55 -6.31 3.71
C LEU A 318 11.47 -5.71 2.82
N ALA A 319 10.89 -6.53 1.93
CA ALA A 319 9.96 -6.08 0.91
C ALA A 319 8.86 -7.12 0.66
N THR A 320 7.71 -6.67 0.19
CA THR A 320 6.57 -7.56 -0.04
C THR A 320 6.47 -7.96 -1.51
N GLN A 321 7.01 -9.12 -1.84
CA GLN A 321 7.10 -9.66 -3.19
C GLN A 321 5.71 -10.00 -3.76
N GLN A 322 5.53 -9.80 -5.07
CA GLN A 322 4.21 -9.83 -5.70
C GLN A 322 4.05 -10.82 -6.84
N MET A 323 5.14 -11.27 -7.47
CA MET A 323 5.07 -12.07 -8.70
C MET A 323 5.34 -13.56 -8.50
N ASP A 324 6.23 -13.95 -7.59
CA ASP A 324 6.58 -15.36 -7.37
C ASP A 324 6.70 -15.74 -5.88
N PRO A 325 5.68 -16.35 -5.26
CA PRO A 325 4.37 -16.61 -5.85
C PRO A 325 3.63 -15.29 -6.10
N MET A 326 2.64 -15.36 -6.98
CA MET A 326 1.72 -14.25 -7.18
C MET A 326 1.04 -13.91 -5.85
N ALA A 327 1.25 -12.69 -5.39
CA ALA A 327 0.84 -12.18 -4.09
C ALA A 327 0.48 -10.69 -4.19
N GLY A 328 -0.20 -10.18 -3.17
CA GLY A 328 -0.54 -8.77 -3.05
C GLY A 328 0.46 -8.07 -2.14
N ARG A 329 0.08 -7.95 -0.87
CA ARG A 329 0.89 -7.35 0.20
C ARG A 329 1.11 -8.34 1.35
N ASN A 330 0.97 -9.63 1.09
CA ASN A 330 0.87 -10.72 2.06
C ASN A 330 2.06 -11.69 2.02
N TYR A 331 3.18 -11.30 1.39
CA TYR A 331 4.36 -12.16 1.20
C TYR A 331 5.65 -11.35 1.43
N LEU A 332 6.02 -11.21 2.71
CA LEU A 332 7.17 -10.42 3.14
C LEU A 332 8.45 -11.26 3.08
N VAL A 333 9.41 -10.79 2.30
CA VAL A 333 10.69 -11.47 2.09
C VAL A 333 11.85 -10.64 2.60
N LEU A 334 12.88 -11.33 3.09
CA LEU A 334 14.23 -10.81 3.26
C LEU A 334 14.97 -10.96 1.93
N THR A 335 15.50 -9.87 1.41
CA THR A 335 16.31 -9.87 0.18
C THR A 335 17.68 -9.26 0.41
N SER A 336 18.64 -9.64 -0.43
CA SER A 336 20.00 -9.13 -0.38
C SER A 336 20.56 -8.82 -1.76
N SER A 337 21.50 -7.88 -1.82
CA SER A 337 22.25 -7.55 -3.04
C SER A 337 23.70 -7.19 -2.71
N LYS A 338 24.62 -7.45 -3.63
CA LYS A 338 26.01 -7.00 -3.55
C LYS A 338 26.26 -5.68 -4.31
N ASP A 339 25.39 -5.33 -5.25
CA ASP A 339 25.63 -4.25 -6.20
C ASP A 339 24.45 -3.30 -6.41
N LEU A 340 23.35 -3.49 -5.66
CA LEU A 340 22.07 -2.77 -5.77
C LEU A 340 21.27 -3.06 -7.06
N ILE A 341 21.81 -3.86 -7.98
CA ILE A 341 21.18 -4.17 -9.26
C ILE A 341 20.54 -5.55 -9.22
N TYR A 342 21.30 -6.56 -8.78
CA TYR A 342 20.82 -7.93 -8.66
C TYR A 342 20.42 -8.23 -7.23
N TRP A 343 19.14 -8.53 -7.03
CA TRP A 343 18.54 -8.81 -5.73
C TRP A 343 18.14 -10.28 -5.63
N GLU A 344 18.64 -10.94 -4.59
CA GLU A 344 18.32 -12.33 -4.26
C GLU A 344 17.31 -12.38 -3.11
N GLN A 345 16.25 -13.17 -3.26
CA GLN A 345 15.38 -13.54 -2.14
C GLN A 345 16.10 -14.55 -1.25
N ARG A 346 16.27 -14.22 0.03
CA ARG A 346 16.97 -15.06 1.00
C ARG A 346 16.01 -15.93 1.79
N CYS A 347 14.95 -15.36 2.33
CA CYS A 347 14.02 -16.06 3.23
C CYS A 347 12.65 -15.36 3.21
N VAL A 348 11.57 -16.12 3.37
CA VAL A 348 10.21 -15.58 3.56
C VAL A 348 9.93 -15.38 5.04
N LEU A 349 9.87 -14.13 5.49
CA LEU A 349 9.68 -13.80 6.91
C LEU A 349 8.24 -13.95 7.37
N LEU A 350 7.27 -13.54 6.55
CA LEU A 350 5.85 -13.69 6.83
C LEU A 350 5.07 -13.91 5.54
N ARG A 351 4.15 -14.88 5.54
CA ARG A 351 3.23 -15.12 4.42
C ARG A 351 1.86 -15.58 4.87
N HIS A 352 0.83 -15.14 4.17
CA HIS A 352 -0.57 -15.49 4.46
C HIS A 352 -1.31 -15.88 3.18
N HIS A 353 -2.21 -16.85 3.23
CA HIS A 353 -2.96 -17.30 2.04
C HIS A 353 -3.96 -16.27 1.50
N ASP A 354 -4.66 -15.58 2.39
CA ASP A 354 -5.49 -14.43 2.04
C ASP A 354 -4.61 -13.20 1.77
N TRP A 355 -4.75 -12.61 0.59
CA TRP A 355 -4.02 -11.40 0.15
C TRP A 355 -4.90 -10.14 0.16
N LYS A 356 -6.19 -10.28 0.47
CA LYS A 356 -7.21 -9.23 0.42
C LYS A 356 -7.33 -8.51 1.76
N TYR A 357 -7.28 -9.24 2.88
CA TYR A 357 -7.42 -8.67 4.23
C TYR A 357 -6.18 -8.86 5.11
N HIS A 358 -5.23 -9.67 4.67
CA HIS A 358 -3.99 -9.93 5.41
C HIS A 358 -2.79 -9.39 4.66
N SER A 359 -1.91 -8.67 5.37
CA SER A 359 -0.72 -8.08 4.75
C SER A 359 0.36 -7.73 5.76
N PHE A 360 1.61 -7.67 5.27
CA PHE A 360 2.80 -7.27 6.01
C PHE A 360 3.61 -6.33 5.11
N GLN A 361 3.46 -5.03 5.31
CA GLN A 361 3.93 -4.03 4.35
C GLN A 361 4.45 -2.77 5.04
N TYR A 362 4.98 -1.85 4.23
CA TYR A 362 5.61 -0.61 4.68
C TYR A 362 6.70 -0.83 5.74
N VAL A 363 7.32 -2.00 5.73
CA VAL A 363 8.25 -2.41 6.77
C VAL A 363 9.41 -1.43 6.86
N ASP A 364 9.69 -0.97 8.06
CA ASP A 364 10.94 -0.30 8.42
C ASP A 364 11.65 -1.13 9.49
N TRP A 365 12.97 -1.06 9.53
CA TRP A 365 13.77 -2.05 10.24
C TRP A 365 15.13 -1.49 10.68
N ALA A 366 15.84 -2.18 11.57
CA ALA A 366 17.18 -1.79 11.99
C ALA A 366 18.01 -3.03 12.30
N PHE A 367 19.33 -2.92 12.17
CA PHE A 367 20.25 -3.93 12.68
C PHE A 367 20.33 -3.81 14.21
N ASP A 368 20.18 -4.93 14.91
CA ASP A 368 20.43 -5.08 16.35
C ASP A 368 21.46 -6.20 16.52
N GLY A 369 22.74 -5.86 16.31
CA GLY A 369 23.84 -6.81 16.29
C GLY A 369 23.72 -7.82 15.13
N ASP A 370 23.37 -9.06 15.46
CA ASP A 370 23.21 -10.16 14.51
C ASP A 370 21.79 -10.37 14.02
N ASP A 371 20.87 -9.58 14.53
CA ASP A 371 19.46 -9.64 14.17
C ASP A 371 19.05 -8.43 13.33
N ILE A 372 17.99 -8.61 12.54
CA ILE A 372 17.17 -7.50 12.06
C ILE A 372 15.94 -7.40 12.95
N ILE A 373 15.69 -6.23 13.54
CA ILE A 373 14.40 -5.90 14.14
C ILE A 373 13.57 -5.11 13.14
N TYR A 374 12.26 -5.35 13.09
CA TYR A 374 11.41 -4.65 12.13
C TYR A 374 10.01 -4.42 12.64
N VAL A 375 9.40 -3.36 12.11
CA VAL A 375 8.01 -3.00 12.37
C VAL A 375 7.21 -3.07 11.08
N SER A 376 6.02 -3.64 11.15
CA SER A 376 5.18 -3.87 9.96
C SER A 376 3.82 -3.21 10.11
N ARG A 377 3.38 -2.54 9.04
CA ARG A 377 1.97 -2.17 8.85
C ARG A 377 1.23 -3.45 8.50
N THR A 378 0.52 -4.00 9.48
CA THR A 378 -0.06 -5.34 9.42
C THR A 378 -1.57 -5.26 9.30
N ALA A 379 -2.09 -5.71 8.15
CA ALA A 379 -3.52 -5.96 8.01
C ALA A 379 -3.82 -7.38 8.52
N TRP A 380 -4.82 -7.51 9.39
CA TRP A 380 -5.21 -8.80 9.96
C TRP A 380 -6.72 -8.84 10.24
N ASP A 381 -7.39 -9.91 9.82
CA ASP A 381 -8.83 -10.15 9.96
C ASP A 381 -9.71 -8.96 9.54
N TYR A 382 -10.21 -8.20 10.51
CA TYR A 382 -11.14 -7.09 10.32
C TYR A 382 -10.50 -5.84 9.67
N ALA A 383 -9.26 -5.93 9.17
CA ALA A 383 -8.66 -4.86 8.40
C ALA A 383 -9.58 -4.44 7.25
N HIS A 384 -9.63 -3.14 6.95
CA HIS A 384 -10.46 -2.64 5.85
C HIS A 384 -10.05 -3.28 4.51
N ASN A 385 -8.74 -3.39 4.28
CA ASN A 385 -8.13 -4.19 3.23
C ASN A 385 -6.62 -4.40 3.51
N ALA A 386 -5.94 -5.15 2.64
CA ALA A 386 -4.51 -5.43 2.73
C ALA A 386 -3.61 -4.19 2.60
N HIS A 387 -4.11 -3.03 2.18
CA HIS A 387 -3.40 -1.75 2.29
C HIS A 387 -3.75 -1.04 3.59
N ASP A 388 -5.04 -0.87 3.88
CA ASP A 388 -5.58 -0.11 5.01
C ASP A 388 -5.67 -0.98 6.27
N ALA A 389 -4.49 -1.14 6.86
CA ALA A 389 -4.19 -2.02 8.00
C ALA A 389 -4.70 -1.50 9.34
N ASN A 390 -5.03 -2.44 10.23
CA ASN A 390 -5.51 -2.21 11.58
C ASN A 390 -4.45 -2.41 12.68
N TYR A 391 -3.25 -2.92 12.36
CA TYR A 391 -2.18 -3.12 13.35
C TYR A 391 -0.82 -2.56 12.91
N MET A 392 -0.02 -2.17 13.91
CA MET A 392 1.44 -2.09 13.82
C MET A 392 2.02 -3.22 14.67
N THR A 393 2.90 -4.03 14.10
CA THR A 393 3.51 -5.18 14.79
C THR A 393 5.03 -5.10 14.78
N PHE A 394 5.66 -5.60 15.83
CA PHE A 394 7.11 -5.74 15.99
C PHE A 394 7.54 -7.19 15.77
N HIS A 395 8.70 -7.35 15.15
CA HIS A 395 9.30 -8.65 14.83
C HIS A 395 10.82 -8.61 14.91
N ARG A 396 11.43 -9.78 15.00
CA ARG A 396 12.88 -9.98 15.00
C ARG A 396 13.25 -11.17 14.11
N ALA A 397 14.00 -10.91 13.05
CA ALA A 397 14.65 -11.92 12.23
C ALA A 397 16.05 -12.19 12.79
N LYS A 398 16.19 -13.29 13.54
CA LYS A 398 17.43 -13.62 14.23
C LYS A 398 18.50 -14.13 13.27
N ASN A 399 19.76 -13.79 13.52
CA ASN A 399 20.90 -14.23 12.71
C ASN A 399 20.65 -14.06 11.21
N PHE A 400 20.13 -12.90 10.79
CA PHE A 400 19.52 -12.71 9.48
C PHE A 400 20.45 -13.04 8.29
N ARG A 401 21.77 -12.96 8.51
CA ARG A 401 22.81 -13.25 7.52
C ARG A 401 22.84 -14.73 7.11
N ASP A 402 22.39 -15.62 8.00
CA ASP A 402 22.37 -17.06 7.79
C ASP A 402 21.02 -17.55 7.26
N LEU A 403 19.99 -16.71 7.28
CA LEU A 403 18.65 -17.07 6.82
C LEU A 403 18.63 -17.43 5.33
N SER A 404 17.89 -18.49 5.03
CA SER A 404 17.73 -19.08 3.71
C SER A 404 16.28 -19.51 3.48
N SER A 405 15.98 -20.09 2.31
CA SER A 405 14.68 -20.67 2.01
C SER A 405 14.31 -21.86 2.91
N LYS A 406 15.27 -22.44 3.62
CA LYS A 406 15.03 -23.47 4.65
C LYS A 406 14.33 -22.91 5.89
N ASP A 407 14.44 -21.60 6.09
CA ASP A 407 13.93 -20.87 7.25
C ASP A 407 12.63 -20.12 6.93
N ASP A 408 12.07 -20.35 5.74
CA ASP A 408 10.80 -19.78 5.31
C ASP A 408 9.69 -20.01 6.36
N SER A 409 9.05 -18.92 6.79
CA SER A 409 7.86 -18.97 7.63
C SER A 409 6.77 -19.87 7.04
N PRO A 410 5.96 -20.57 7.85
CA PRO A 410 4.81 -21.31 7.33
C PRO A 410 3.81 -20.37 6.67
N TRP A 411 2.98 -20.90 5.78
CA TRP A 411 1.80 -20.16 5.35
C TRP A 411 0.82 -20.01 6.51
N LEU A 412 0.43 -18.77 6.78
CA LEU A 412 -0.62 -18.43 7.74
C LEU A 412 -2.00 -18.44 7.07
N GLY A 413 -3.02 -18.68 7.89
CA GLY A 413 -4.41 -18.80 7.45
C GLY A 413 -4.68 -20.08 6.66
N GLN A 414 -5.93 -20.26 6.23
CA GLN A 414 -6.31 -21.41 5.42
C GLN A 414 -6.00 -21.18 3.95
N ASN A 415 -5.46 -22.20 3.28
CA ASN A 415 -5.34 -22.17 1.84
C ASN A 415 -6.72 -22.30 1.20
N ILE A 416 -7.28 -21.17 0.80
CA ILE A 416 -8.57 -21.11 0.11
C ILE A 416 -8.44 -21.36 -1.41
N MET A 417 -7.22 -21.53 -1.93
CA MET A 417 -7.01 -21.84 -3.35
C MET A 417 -7.45 -23.27 -3.65
N LYS A 418 -8.41 -23.40 -4.56
CA LYS A 418 -8.88 -24.67 -5.11
C LYS A 418 -8.25 -24.94 -6.45
N ARG A 419 -7.98 -26.22 -6.71
CA ARG A 419 -7.54 -26.74 -8.00
C ARG A 419 -8.68 -27.51 -8.66
N HIS A 420 -8.95 -27.21 -9.92
CA HIS A 420 -9.84 -28.00 -10.77
C HIS A 420 -9.14 -28.29 -12.10
N GLU A 421 -9.11 -29.56 -12.49
CA GLU A 421 -8.45 -29.99 -13.73
C GLU A 421 -9.49 -30.30 -14.80
N THR A 422 -9.36 -29.64 -15.95
CA THR A 422 -10.16 -29.90 -17.16
C THR A 422 -9.34 -30.75 -18.14
N LYS A 423 -9.93 -31.18 -19.26
CA LYS A 423 -9.16 -31.84 -20.32
C LYS A 423 -8.04 -30.96 -20.88
N ASP A 424 -8.29 -29.66 -21.01
CA ASP A 424 -7.43 -28.74 -21.78
C ASP A 424 -6.56 -27.85 -20.90
N PHE A 425 -6.90 -27.67 -19.62
CA PHE A 425 -6.18 -26.79 -18.71
C PHE A 425 -6.48 -27.09 -17.24
N ILE A 426 -5.61 -26.62 -16.35
CA ILE A 426 -5.82 -26.63 -14.90
C ILE A 426 -6.24 -25.23 -14.45
N ILE A 427 -7.25 -25.14 -13.58
CA ILE A 427 -7.72 -23.92 -12.94
C ILE A 427 -7.25 -23.95 -11.48
N ASP A 428 -6.49 -22.95 -11.07
CA ASP A 428 -6.18 -22.68 -9.65
C ASP A 428 -6.81 -21.34 -9.28
N GLY A 429 -7.70 -21.30 -8.28
CA GLY A 429 -8.31 -20.03 -7.85
C GLY A 429 -9.10 -20.08 -6.54
N THR A 430 -9.65 -18.96 -6.08
CA THR A 430 -10.42 -18.88 -4.82
C THR A 430 -11.92 -19.14 -4.99
N PHE A 431 -12.30 -19.74 -6.13
CA PHE A 431 -13.67 -20.12 -6.42
C PHE A 431 -14.20 -21.12 -5.39
N THR A 432 -15.50 -21.03 -5.12
CA THR A 432 -16.17 -21.85 -4.11
C THR A 432 -16.45 -23.27 -4.61
N GLU A 433 -16.91 -23.42 -5.83
CA GLU A 433 -17.18 -24.72 -6.44
C GLU A 433 -17.24 -24.60 -7.97
N VAL A 434 -17.42 -25.74 -8.64
CA VAL A 434 -17.71 -25.79 -10.07
C VAL A 434 -19.18 -26.11 -10.25
N GLY A 435 -19.93 -25.17 -10.82
CA GLY A 435 -21.34 -25.32 -11.14
C GLY A 435 -21.58 -25.71 -12.60
N LYS A 436 -22.85 -25.98 -12.93
CA LYS A 436 -23.33 -26.16 -14.30
C LYS A 436 -24.10 -24.93 -14.74
N LEU A 437 -23.75 -24.39 -15.89
CA LEU A 437 -24.39 -23.22 -16.46
C LEU A 437 -25.77 -23.62 -17.00
N SER A 438 -26.82 -23.16 -16.34
CA SER A 438 -28.21 -23.37 -16.73
C SER A 438 -29.07 -22.21 -16.26
N ASN A 439 -30.26 -22.06 -16.84
CA ASN A 439 -31.22 -21.09 -16.32
C ASN A 439 -31.58 -21.43 -14.87
N GLY A 440 -31.60 -20.41 -13.99
CA GLY A 440 -31.85 -20.56 -12.56
C GLY A 440 -30.64 -20.99 -11.72
N ALA A 441 -29.50 -21.36 -12.32
CA ALA A 441 -28.29 -21.63 -11.56
C ALA A 441 -27.70 -20.34 -10.97
N SER A 442 -27.13 -20.40 -9.76
CA SER A 442 -26.51 -19.25 -9.11
C SER A 442 -25.45 -18.59 -9.99
N SER A 443 -25.39 -17.26 -9.98
CA SER A 443 -24.34 -16.51 -10.71
C SER A 443 -23.17 -16.16 -9.82
N PHE A 444 -23.38 -16.10 -8.49
CA PHE A 444 -22.35 -15.83 -7.49
C PHE A 444 -22.60 -16.67 -6.23
N SER A 445 -21.54 -16.99 -5.49
CA SER A 445 -21.65 -17.80 -4.26
C SER A 445 -22.24 -17.04 -3.07
N ASN A 446 -22.16 -15.71 -3.08
CA ASN A 446 -22.59 -14.83 -1.97
C ASN A 446 -23.75 -13.88 -2.35
N ARG A 447 -24.44 -14.13 -3.47
CA ARG A 447 -25.60 -13.32 -3.92
C ARG A 447 -26.74 -14.23 -4.34
N SER A 448 -27.97 -13.72 -4.21
CA SER A 448 -29.20 -14.40 -4.65
C SER A 448 -29.45 -14.34 -6.16
N TYR A 449 -28.52 -13.81 -6.95
CA TYR A 449 -28.68 -13.69 -8.41
C TYR A 449 -28.39 -15.02 -9.10
N ALA A 450 -29.22 -15.36 -10.08
CA ALA A 450 -29.09 -16.52 -10.94
C ALA A 450 -28.85 -16.14 -12.41
N TRP A 451 -28.44 -17.12 -13.21
CA TRP A 451 -28.34 -17.00 -14.66
C TRP A 451 -29.73 -17.11 -15.31
N ASN A 452 -30.00 -16.19 -16.22
CA ASN A 452 -31.19 -16.17 -17.06
C ASN A 452 -30.80 -16.07 -18.54
N HIS A 453 -31.64 -16.64 -19.40
CA HIS A 453 -31.42 -16.70 -20.85
C HIS A 453 -30.05 -17.25 -21.25
N VAL A 454 -29.62 -18.34 -20.59
CA VAL A 454 -28.39 -19.05 -20.98
C VAL A 454 -28.54 -19.55 -22.43
N PRO A 455 -27.64 -19.17 -23.36
CA PRO A 455 -27.75 -19.64 -24.73
C PRO A 455 -27.55 -21.16 -24.81
N ALA A 456 -28.41 -21.85 -25.57
CA ALA A 456 -28.47 -23.31 -25.63
C ALA A 456 -27.11 -24.01 -25.87
N LYS A 457 -26.18 -23.36 -26.60
CA LYS A 457 -24.85 -23.92 -26.87
C LYS A 457 -23.91 -23.95 -25.65
N TYR A 458 -24.20 -23.15 -24.63
CA TYR A 458 -23.47 -23.11 -23.36
C TYR A 458 -24.23 -23.81 -22.23
N GLU A 459 -25.45 -24.29 -22.48
CA GLU A 459 -26.23 -25.04 -21.49
C GLU A 459 -25.44 -26.28 -21.02
N GLY A 460 -25.36 -26.47 -19.71
CA GLY A 460 -24.63 -27.58 -19.09
C GLY A 460 -23.10 -27.44 -19.10
N TRP A 461 -22.55 -26.33 -19.60
CA TRP A 461 -21.13 -26.05 -19.46
C TRP A 461 -20.76 -25.91 -17.98
N ASN A 462 -19.52 -26.27 -17.63
CA ASN A 462 -19.00 -25.98 -16.31
C ASN A 462 -18.71 -24.49 -16.17
N TYR A 463 -18.86 -23.95 -14.97
CA TYR A 463 -18.34 -22.64 -14.62
C TYR A 463 -17.82 -22.64 -13.18
N ILE A 464 -16.85 -21.78 -12.89
CA ILE A 464 -16.42 -21.54 -11.51
C ILE A 464 -17.40 -20.60 -10.81
N LEU A 465 -17.86 -20.99 -9.62
CA LEU A 465 -18.73 -20.14 -8.81
C LEU A 465 -17.89 -19.27 -7.88
N THR A 466 -17.93 -17.96 -8.08
CA THR A 466 -17.13 -16.97 -7.34
C THR A 466 -18.02 -16.03 -6.52
N PRO A 467 -17.51 -15.40 -5.45
CA PRO A 467 -18.25 -14.36 -4.75
C PRO A 467 -18.41 -13.12 -5.63
N GLY A 468 -19.63 -12.59 -5.73
CA GLY A 468 -19.93 -11.40 -6.51
C GLY A 468 -19.59 -10.11 -5.76
N GLY A 469 -18.94 -9.17 -6.43
CA GLY A 469 -18.40 -7.96 -5.80
C GLY A 469 -16.98 -8.14 -5.26
N GLU A 470 -16.35 -9.28 -5.53
CA GLU A 470 -15.00 -9.59 -5.11
C GLU A 470 -14.14 -9.94 -6.33
N LEU A 471 -12.87 -9.55 -6.30
CA LEU A 471 -11.90 -9.96 -7.31
C LEU A 471 -11.38 -11.35 -6.94
N ASP A 472 -11.64 -12.34 -7.78
CA ASP A 472 -11.04 -13.67 -7.64
C ASP A 472 -9.64 -13.69 -8.28
N SER A 473 -8.73 -14.47 -7.71
CA SER A 473 -7.44 -14.80 -8.33
C SER A 473 -7.59 -16.12 -9.06
N ILE A 474 -7.66 -16.08 -10.39
CA ILE A 474 -7.76 -17.30 -11.21
C ILE A 474 -6.52 -17.43 -12.07
N ARG A 475 -5.89 -18.60 -11.99
CA ARG A 475 -4.71 -18.98 -12.77
C ARG A 475 -5.05 -20.18 -13.63
N ILE A 476 -4.59 -20.15 -14.86
CA ILE A 476 -4.81 -21.21 -15.83
C ILE A 476 -3.47 -21.78 -16.25
N THR A 477 -3.29 -23.10 -16.15
CA THR A 477 -2.14 -23.80 -16.73
C THR A 477 -2.62 -24.58 -17.96
N PRO A 478 -2.35 -24.10 -19.18
CA PRO A 478 -2.76 -24.79 -20.41
C PRO A 478 -2.05 -26.14 -20.57
N LYS A 479 -2.81 -27.22 -20.75
CA LYS A 479 -2.29 -28.56 -21.09
C LYS A 479 -2.24 -28.76 -22.60
N THR A 480 -3.11 -28.07 -23.33
CA THR A 480 -3.25 -28.08 -24.79
C THR A 480 -3.51 -26.66 -25.29
N ASP A 481 -3.35 -26.46 -26.59
CA ASP A 481 -3.86 -25.25 -27.25
C ASP A 481 -5.38 -25.27 -27.19
N ALA A 482 -5.98 -24.22 -26.62
CA ALA A 482 -7.40 -24.19 -26.33
C ALA A 482 -7.98 -22.77 -26.41
N THR A 483 -9.30 -22.68 -26.31
CA THR A 483 -10.00 -21.40 -26.17
C THR A 483 -10.64 -21.35 -24.79
N LEU A 484 -10.24 -20.36 -23.99
CA LEU A 484 -10.90 -20.04 -22.74
C LEU A 484 -12.16 -19.22 -23.03
N TYR A 485 -13.19 -19.45 -22.23
CA TYR A 485 -14.43 -18.68 -22.24
C TYR A 485 -14.65 -18.05 -20.87
N MET A 486 -15.17 -16.83 -20.86
CA MET A 486 -15.44 -16.08 -19.65
C MET A 486 -16.73 -15.28 -19.77
N ILE A 487 -17.57 -15.33 -18.74
CA ILE A 487 -18.72 -14.46 -18.59
C ILE A 487 -18.29 -13.22 -17.79
N SER A 488 -18.61 -12.03 -18.26
CA SER A 488 -18.38 -10.78 -17.51
C SER A 488 -19.42 -9.73 -17.89
N GLN A 489 -19.31 -8.51 -17.35
CA GLN A 489 -20.20 -7.40 -17.70
C GLN A 489 -20.22 -7.22 -19.22
N PHE A 490 -21.42 -7.07 -19.79
CA PHE A 490 -21.58 -7.01 -21.24
C PHE A 490 -20.76 -5.90 -21.91
N THR A 491 -20.59 -4.75 -21.24
CA THR A 491 -19.84 -3.60 -21.74
C THR A 491 -18.33 -3.63 -21.42
N ALA A 492 -17.85 -4.68 -20.75
CA ALA A 492 -16.45 -4.77 -20.36
C ALA A 492 -15.50 -4.79 -21.57
N LYS A 493 -14.40 -4.05 -21.47
CA LYS A 493 -13.25 -4.13 -22.38
C LYS A 493 -12.13 -4.82 -21.63
N ILE A 494 -11.77 -6.02 -22.07
CA ILE A 494 -10.85 -6.90 -21.34
C ILE A 494 -9.64 -7.16 -22.23
N SER A 495 -8.47 -6.72 -21.79
CA SER A 495 -7.23 -6.87 -22.58
C SER A 495 -6.95 -8.35 -22.86
N GLY A 496 -6.67 -8.67 -24.12
CA GLY A 496 -6.41 -10.05 -24.57
C GLY A 496 -7.64 -10.95 -24.72
N TRP A 497 -8.86 -10.42 -24.52
CA TRP A 497 -10.10 -11.16 -24.72
C TRP A 497 -10.98 -10.53 -25.79
N GLN A 498 -11.70 -11.38 -26.54
CA GLN A 498 -12.62 -10.96 -27.58
C GLN A 498 -14.05 -11.29 -27.16
N ARG A 499 -14.93 -10.27 -27.15
CA ARG A 499 -16.36 -10.47 -26.86
C ARG A 499 -17.02 -11.20 -28.03
N THR A 500 -17.73 -12.27 -27.72
CA THR A 500 -18.57 -12.98 -28.69
C THR A 500 -19.86 -12.19 -28.95
N LYS A 501 -20.69 -12.69 -29.87
CA LYS A 501 -22.05 -12.16 -30.08
C LYS A 501 -23.04 -12.61 -29.02
N ASP A 502 -22.68 -13.60 -28.21
CA ASP A 502 -23.58 -14.20 -27.23
C ASP A 502 -23.51 -13.48 -25.88
N PHE A 503 -24.65 -13.47 -25.20
CA PHE A 503 -24.80 -12.93 -23.87
C PHE A 503 -25.89 -13.71 -23.14
N LEU A 504 -25.88 -13.59 -21.82
CA LEU A 504 -26.91 -14.05 -20.91
C LEU A 504 -27.26 -12.92 -19.95
N HIS A 505 -28.17 -13.18 -19.03
CA HIS A 505 -28.67 -12.19 -18.08
C HIS A 505 -28.45 -12.64 -16.64
N TYR A 506 -28.24 -11.67 -15.76
CA TYR A 506 -28.42 -11.87 -14.33
C TYR A 506 -29.91 -11.76 -13.99
N SER A 507 -30.39 -12.52 -13.00
CA SER A 507 -31.74 -12.38 -12.45
C SER A 507 -31.88 -11.17 -11.51
N ASP A 508 -31.01 -10.16 -11.63
CA ASP A 508 -31.09 -8.94 -10.83
C ASP A 508 -32.27 -8.07 -11.31
N PRO A 509 -32.72 -7.08 -10.51
CA PRO A 509 -33.88 -6.25 -10.87
C PRO A 509 -33.73 -5.51 -12.21
N ASN A 510 -32.50 -5.23 -12.65
CA ASN A 510 -32.22 -4.55 -13.90
C ASN A 510 -32.09 -5.51 -15.10
N ASN A 511 -32.19 -6.82 -14.87
CA ASN A 511 -31.96 -7.86 -15.86
C ASN A 511 -30.66 -7.61 -16.65
N ALA A 512 -29.58 -7.33 -15.92
CA ALA A 512 -28.33 -6.85 -16.48
C ALA A 512 -27.71 -7.88 -17.42
N LYS A 513 -27.18 -7.41 -18.55
CA LYS A 513 -26.53 -8.27 -19.55
C LYS A 513 -25.12 -8.69 -19.09
N ALA A 514 -24.82 -9.97 -19.24
CA ALA A 514 -23.50 -10.56 -19.11
C ALA A 514 -23.01 -11.02 -20.48
N GLY A 515 -21.88 -10.50 -20.94
CA GLY A 515 -21.27 -10.89 -22.21
C GLY A 515 -20.37 -12.11 -22.06
N ILE A 516 -20.29 -12.93 -23.11
CA ILE A 516 -19.33 -14.05 -23.18
C ILE A 516 -18.11 -13.60 -23.98
N PHE A 517 -16.93 -13.80 -23.42
CA PHE A 517 -15.63 -13.42 -23.97
C PHE A 517 -14.79 -14.67 -24.20
N THR A 518 -13.89 -14.60 -25.18
CA THR A 518 -12.98 -15.70 -25.54
C THR A 518 -11.54 -15.24 -25.59
N ARG A 519 -10.62 -16.14 -25.24
CA ARG A 519 -9.17 -15.94 -25.37
C ARG A 519 -8.52 -17.24 -25.81
N LYS A 520 -7.68 -17.18 -26.85
CA LYS A 520 -6.83 -18.32 -27.23
C LYS A 520 -5.69 -18.46 -26.23
N ILE A 521 -5.41 -19.70 -25.86
CA ILE A 521 -4.27 -20.10 -25.03
C ILE A 521 -3.50 -21.19 -25.75
N GLU A 522 -2.19 -21.17 -25.58
CA GLU A 522 -1.29 -22.19 -26.12
C GLU A 522 -0.77 -23.04 -24.96
N LYS A 523 -0.51 -24.32 -25.23
CA LYS A 523 0.14 -25.21 -24.27
C LYS A 523 1.44 -24.56 -23.81
N GLY A 524 1.60 -24.40 -22.51
CA GLY A 524 2.81 -23.74 -22.02
C GLY A 524 2.67 -23.27 -20.58
N PRO A 525 3.36 -22.17 -20.24
CA PRO A 525 3.43 -21.71 -18.86
C PRO A 525 2.05 -21.27 -18.35
N ARG A 526 1.94 -21.24 -17.02
CA ARG A 526 0.77 -20.72 -16.31
C ARG A 526 0.47 -19.27 -16.73
N LEU A 527 -0.81 -18.96 -16.89
CA LEU A 527 -1.36 -17.66 -17.26
C LEU A 527 -2.27 -17.14 -16.13
N ASP A 528 -2.10 -15.88 -15.73
CA ASP A 528 -3.03 -15.23 -14.81
C ASP A 528 -4.21 -14.63 -15.59
N ILE A 529 -5.42 -14.82 -15.06
CA ILE A 529 -6.65 -14.27 -15.64
C ILE A 529 -7.02 -13.00 -14.90
N HIS A 530 -6.68 -11.84 -15.50
CA HIS A 530 -7.08 -10.55 -14.98
C HIS A 530 -8.59 -10.31 -15.14
N GLN A 531 -9.26 -10.08 -14.01
CA GLN A 531 -10.69 -9.83 -13.93
C GLN A 531 -10.98 -8.34 -14.23
N PRO A 532 -12.00 -8.00 -15.03
CA PRO A 532 -12.18 -6.65 -15.58
C PRO A 532 -12.89 -5.64 -14.66
N GLY A 533 -13.11 -5.96 -13.37
CA GLY A 533 -13.73 -5.05 -12.41
C GLY A 533 -14.53 -5.74 -11.32
N PHE A 534 -15.35 -4.97 -10.60
CA PHE A 534 -16.07 -5.37 -9.38
C PHE A 534 -17.00 -6.59 -9.53
N ILE A 535 -17.59 -6.81 -10.72
CA ILE A 535 -18.46 -7.99 -10.99
C ILE A 535 -17.62 -9.23 -11.35
N GLY A 536 -16.32 -9.06 -11.61
CA GLY A 536 -15.42 -10.14 -11.97
C GLY A 536 -15.65 -10.68 -13.38
N GLY A 537 -15.09 -11.87 -13.61
CA GLY A 537 -15.09 -12.67 -14.82
C GLY A 537 -15.18 -14.14 -14.43
N ILE A 538 -16.25 -14.80 -14.83
CA ILE A 538 -16.55 -16.19 -14.46
C ILE A 538 -16.08 -17.08 -15.61
N LEU A 539 -15.04 -17.89 -15.38
CA LEU A 539 -14.59 -18.85 -16.40
C LEU A 539 -15.64 -19.92 -16.62
N ILE A 540 -15.88 -20.24 -17.90
CA ILE A 540 -16.75 -21.32 -18.32
C ILE A 540 -16.02 -22.25 -19.29
N TRP A 541 -16.37 -23.53 -19.29
CA TRP A 541 -15.80 -24.51 -20.21
C TRP A 541 -16.75 -25.66 -20.46
N LYS A 542 -16.57 -26.33 -21.60
CA LYS A 542 -17.39 -27.48 -21.95
C LYS A 542 -17.18 -28.61 -20.94
N ALA A 543 -18.29 -29.26 -20.56
CA ALA A 543 -18.31 -30.35 -19.60
C ALA A 543 -17.39 -31.51 -19.95
#